data_AF-A0AAT9M1S8-F1
#
_entry.id   AF-A0AAT9M1S8-F1
#
_cell.length_a   1.000
_cell.length_b   1.000
_cell.length_c   1.000
_cell.angle_alpha   90.00
_cell.angle_beta   90.00
_cell.angle_gamma   90.00
#
_symmetry.space_group_name_H-M   'P 1'
#
loop_
_entity.id
_entity.type
_entity.pdbx_description
1 polymer ?
#
loop_
_entity_poly.entity_id
_entity_poly.type
_entity_poly.pdbx_seq_one_letter_code
_entity_poly.pdbx_strand_id
1 'polypeptide(L)'
;MDVMPEIAEWFHPKRRTGQTRLLMVGAFVGALVVLTSSTLFSWPVNGGPASAANDPNAAFDAPDGSCLVWPAGTTDISKVDCSAKHLFEIAGTVDLTSKYPAGAPFPDGTLWQKIAQDNCAPVASKYMSGKLDPNGKYSVNALNPTAQQWSGGARTIRCGLQFAGHGGALQLTTGSAKTSDQSAIYPVGTCLGIKDKDVSDPVPCTSGHSYEIVGIVDLKAQFPDGFPSDDQQQTALSTRCVQAANDYTGGFDLNKNQLGLTWDNVKQDSWNLGSTKVNCKIGQKLADGSGLQTITNSVKDRGRAAGATPSSTSTSTPPAGG
;
A
#
# COMPACT_ATOMS: atom_id res chain seq x y z
N MET A 1 36.09 -7.64 -7.34
CA MET A 1 35.78 -7.22 -5.96
C MET A 1 34.48 -6.46 -6.07
N ASP A 2 33.38 -7.19 -6.11
CA ASP A 2 32.05 -6.63 -6.28
C ASP A 2 31.71 -5.79 -5.05
N VAL A 3 31.61 -4.48 -5.26
CA VAL A 3 31.11 -3.56 -4.25
C VAL A 3 29.64 -3.94 -4.06
N MET A 4 29.35 -4.71 -3.01
CA MET A 4 27.98 -4.83 -2.52
C MET A 4 27.46 -3.40 -2.36
N PRO A 5 26.29 -3.04 -2.92
CA PRO A 5 25.61 -1.81 -2.55
C PRO A 5 25.45 -1.89 -1.04
N GLU A 6 26.25 -1.11 -0.32
CA GLU A 6 26.18 -1.04 1.12
C GLU A 6 24.75 -0.60 1.42
N ILE A 7 23.97 -1.47 2.07
CA ILE A 7 22.65 -1.13 2.59
C ILE A 7 22.88 0.15 3.35
N ALA A 8 22.39 1.26 2.83
CA ALA A 8 22.84 2.53 3.33
C ALA A 8 22.53 2.54 4.83
N GLU A 9 23.57 2.58 5.68
CA GLU A 9 23.47 2.26 7.10
C GLU A 9 22.49 3.19 7.84
N TRP A 10 22.19 4.36 7.24
CA TRP A 10 21.15 5.29 7.70
C TRP A 10 19.69 4.81 7.53
N PHE A 11 19.40 3.85 6.64
CA PHE A 11 18.09 3.20 6.56
C PHE A 11 17.97 2.08 7.60
N HIS A 12 19.08 1.39 7.89
CA HIS A 12 19.16 0.25 8.80
C HIS A 12 20.33 0.42 9.78
N PRO A 13 20.21 1.30 10.80
CA PRO A 13 21.30 1.48 11.75
C PRO A 13 21.58 0.16 12.45
N LYS A 14 22.82 -0.33 12.37
CA LYS A 14 23.27 -1.52 13.10
C LYS A 14 22.93 -1.34 14.57
N ARG A 15 22.19 -2.29 15.16
CA ARG A 15 22.07 -2.38 16.62
C ARG A 15 23.49 -2.46 17.19
N ARG A 16 23.95 -1.41 17.87
CA ARG A 16 25.20 -1.46 18.64
C ARG A 16 25.00 -2.47 19.76
N THR A 17 25.58 -3.65 19.61
CA THR A 17 25.73 -4.67 20.65
C THR A 17 26.54 -4.04 21.79
N GLY A 18 25.87 -3.50 22.82
CA GLY A 18 26.56 -2.88 23.95
C GLY A 18 25.78 -1.88 24.81
N GLN A 19 24.50 -1.56 24.52
CA GLN A 19 23.69 -0.70 25.41
C GLN A 19 22.32 -1.31 25.72
N THR A 20 22.31 -2.42 26.46
CA THR A 20 21.09 -3.09 26.94
C THR A 20 20.65 -2.61 28.34
N ARG A 21 21.06 -1.42 28.78
CA ARG A 21 20.65 -0.88 30.09
C ARG A 21 20.54 0.63 30.06
N LEU A 22 19.46 1.19 29.51
CA LEU A 22 18.86 2.50 29.86
C LEU A 22 17.85 2.97 28.80
N LEU A 23 16.77 2.22 28.56
CA LEU A 23 15.56 2.75 27.91
C LEU A 23 14.34 2.02 28.48
N MET A 24 14.05 2.24 29.77
CA MET A 24 12.82 1.80 30.44
C MET A 24 12.11 2.98 31.13
N VAL A 25 12.18 4.18 30.53
CA VAL A 25 11.31 5.31 30.88
C VAL A 25 11.14 6.15 29.61
N GLY A 26 10.03 5.96 28.88
CA GLY A 26 9.74 6.75 27.68
C GLY A 26 8.76 6.13 26.67
N ALA A 27 8.29 4.90 26.90
CA ALA A 27 7.43 4.17 25.95
C ALA A 27 5.92 4.23 26.26
N PHE A 28 5.43 5.18 27.06
CA PHE A 28 4.01 5.22 27.45
C PHE A 28 3.24 6.49 27.04
N VAL A 29 3.84 7.43 26.30
CA VAL A 29 3.12 8.66 25.86
C VAL A 29 3.05 8.82 24.33
N GLY A 30 3.80 8.04 23.56
CA GLY A 30 3.80 8.12 22.08
C GLY A 30 2.71 7.30 21.36
N ALA A 31 1.95 6.47 22.08
CA ALA A 31 0.97 5.54 21.49
C ALA A 31 -0.46 6.13 21.36
N LEU A 32 -0.66 7.41 21.71
CA LEU A 32 -2.00 8.04 21.73
C LEU A 32 -2.17 9.20 20.73
N VAL A 33 -1.15 9.50 19.90
CA VAL A 33 -1.20 10.67 18.97
C VAL A 33 -1.09 10.27 17.48
N VAL A 34 -0.92 9.00 17.13
CA VAL A 34 -0.86 8.57 15.71
C VAL A 34 -2.23 8.17 15.13
N LEU A 35 -3.30 8.16 15.93
CA LEU A 35 -4.65 7.79 15.48
C LEU A 35 -5.46 8.92 14.83
N THR A 36 -4.87 10.09 14.56
CA THR A 36 -5.64 11.25 14.04
C THR A 36 -5.31 11.67 12.60
N SER A 37 -4.38 11.00 11.92
CA SER A 37 -3.95 11.42 10.57
C SER A 37 -4.53 10.60 9.40
N SER A 38 -5.43 9.64 9.65
CA SER A 38 -6.15 8.91 8.59
C SER A 38 -7.45 9.60 8.15
N THR A 39 -7.59 10.91 8.38
CA THR A 39 -8.90 11.58 8.41
C THR A 39 -9.42 12.08 7.07
N LEU A 40 -8.76 11.81 5.93
CA LEU A 40 -9.33 12.20 4.65
C LEU A 40 -9.07 11.12 3.59
N PHE A 41 -10.17 10.64 3.00
CA PHE A 41 -10.27 9.84 1.78
C PHE A 41 -10.18 8.31 1.91
N SER A 42 -11.34 7.69 2.11
CA SER A 42 -11.69 6.41 1.48
C SER A 42 -13.19 6.37 1.15
N TRP A 43 -13.72 7.50 0.67
CA TRP A 43 -14.99 7.61 -0.04
C TRP A 43 -15.12 9.00 -0.68
N PRO A 44 -15.70 9.15 -1.89
CA PRO A 44 -16.17 10.46 -2.32
C PRO A 44 -17.42 10.79 -1.50
N VAL A 45 -17.28 11.61 -0.46
CA VAL A 45 -18.38 12.35 0.16
C VAL A 45 -18.81 13.50 -0.76
N ASN A 46 -19.07 13.21 -2.03
CA ASN A 46 -19.77 14.10 -2.94
C ASN A 46 -21.06 13.39 -3.33
N GLY A 47 -22.13 13.70 -2.59
CA GLY A 47 -23.50 13.41 -3.00
C GLY A 47 -23.90 14.28 -4.20
N GLY A 48 -23.23 14.08 -5.34
CA GLY A 48 -23.69 14.54 -6.64
C GLY A 48 -24.70 13.55 -7.23
N PRO A 49 -25.60 13.99 -8.13
CA PRO A 49 -26.56 13.09 -8.76
C PRO A 49 -25.82 12.00 -9.53
N ALA A 50 -26.14 10.73 -9.24
CA ALA A 50 -25.64 9.60 -9.99
C ALA A 50 -26.14 9.69 -11.43
N SER A 51 -25.24 9.68 -12.41
CA SER A 51 -25.61 9.51 -13.81
C SER A 51 -25.89 8.05 -14.10
N ALA A 52 -27.05 7.78 -14.70
CA ALA A 52 -27.52 6.44 -15.02
C ALA A 52 -26.64 5.76 -16.09
N ALA A 53 -25.75 4.86 -15.65
CA ALA A 53 -25.28 3.75 -16.46
C ALA A 53 -24.81 2.62 -15.54
N ASN A 54 -25.61 1.54 -15.50
CA ASN A 54 -25.50 0.33 -14.67
C ASN A 54 -26.19 0.43 -13.30
N ASP A 55 -26.83 -0.68 -12.92
CA ASP A 55 -27.77 -0.82 -11.81
C ASP A 55 -27.30 -0.06 -10.54
N PRO A 56 -28.03 0.99 -10.10
CA PRO A 56 -27.66 1.78 -8.93
C PRO A 56 -27.68 0.98 -7.61
N ASN A 57 -28.18 -0.26 -7.65
CA ASN A 57 -28.20 -1.19 -6.52
C ASN A 57 -27.19 -2.33 -6.66
N ALA A 58 -26.32 -2.36 -7.69
CA ALA A 58 -25.38 -3.48 -7.91
C ALA A 58 -24.50 -3.80 -6.68
N ALA A 59 -24.15 -2.79 -5.88
CA ALA A 59 -23.45 -2.96 -4.61
C ALA A 59 -24.35 -3.49 -3.48
N PHE A 60 -25.62 -3.07 -3.45
CA PHE A 60 -26.58 -3.41 -2.42
C PHE A 60 -27.18 -4.80 -2.63
N ASP A 61 -27.37 -5.25 -3.85
CA ASP A 61 -27.92 -6.57 -4.14
C ASP A 61 -26.85 -7.67 -4.21
N ALA A 62 -25.57 -7.28 -4.14
CA ALA A 62 -24.45 -8.19 -4.17
C ALA A 62 -24.31 -8.97 -2.84
N PRO A 63 -24.23 -10.32 -2.88
CA PRO A 63 -24.01 -11.13 -1.69
C PRO A 63 -22.58 -11.02 -1.16
N ASP A 64 -22.39 -11.45 0.08
CA ASP A 64 -21.07 -11.58 0.72
C ASP A 64 -20.09 -12.37 -0.17
N GLY A 65 -18.87 -11.86 -0.27
CA GLY A 65 -17.82 -12.33 -1.17
C GLY A 65 -17.89 -11.80 -2.60
N SER A 66 -18.84 -10.92 -2.91
CA SER A 66 -18.84 -10.21 -4.19
C SER A 66 -17.76 -9.13 -4.22
N CYS A 67 -17.10 -9.02 -5.37
CA CYS A 67 -16.08 -8.01 -5.64
C CYS A 67 -16.65 -6.87 -6.49
N LEU A 68 -16.29 -5.65 -6.12
CA LEU A 68 -16.85 -4.42 -6.68
C LEU A 68 -15.75 -3.51 -7.21
N VAL A 69 -16.04 -2.88 -8.34
CA VAL A 69 -15.17 -1.87 -8.95
C VAL A 69 -16.01 -0.68 -9.40
N TRP A 70 -15.39 0.50 -9.38
CA TRP A 70 -15.94 1.73 -9.92
C TRP A 70 -14.81 2.54 -10.56
N PRO A 71 -15.06 3.26 -11.65
CA PRO A 71 -14.10 4.19 -12.21
C PRO A 71 -13.68 5.28 -11.20
N ALA A 72 -12.43 5.73 -11.29
CA ALA A 72 -11.92 6.79 -10.43
C ALA A 72 -12.77 8.07 -10.56
N GLY A 73 -13.15 8.65 -9.43
CA GLY A 73 -13.96 9.87 -9.38
C GLY A 73 -15.45 9.68 -9.66
N THR A 74 -15.93 8.44 -9.81
CA THR A 74 -17.34 8.11 -10.05
C THR A 74 -17.95 7.35 -8.88
N THR A 75 -19.28 7.23 -8.89
CA THR A 75 -20.07 6.40 -7.96
C THR A 75 -20.67 5.18 -8.67
N ASP A 76 -20.19 4.87 -9.87
CA ASP A 76 -20.76 3.86 -10.75
C ASP A 76 -20.22 2.48 -10.37
N ILE A 77 -20.83 1.91 -9.34
CA ILE A 77 -20.40 0.62 -8.79
C ILE A 77 -20.90 -0.50 -9.69
N SER A 78 -19.98 -1.42 -10.02
CA SER A 78 -20.27 -2.64 -10.74
C SER A 78 -19.69 -3.84 -10.02
N LYS A 79 -20.39 -4.98 -10.10
CA LYS A 79 -19.88 -6.26 -9.63
C LYS A 79 -18.99 -6.88 -10.70
N VAL A 80 -17.85 -7.40 -10.28
CA VAL A 80 -16.90 -8.13 -11.14
C VAL A 80 -16.52 -9.47 -10.50
N ASP A 81 -16.00 -10.39 -11.31
CA ASP A 81 -15.34 -11.57 -10.77
C ASP A 81 -14.13 -11.15 -9.92
N CYS A 82 -13.92 -11.78 -8.77
CA CYS A 82 -12.83 -11.39 -7.87
C CYS A 82 -11.44 -11.62 -8.49
N SER A 83 -11.29 -12.48 -9.49
CA SER A 83 -10.04 -12.62 -10.25
C SER A 83 -9.73 -11.38 -11.11
N ALA A 84 -10.74 -10.59 -11.47
CA ALA A 84 -10.56 -9.29 -12.10
C ALA A 84 -10.13 -8.23 -11.08
N LYS A 85 -9.58 -7.13 -11.60
CA LYS A 85 -9.19 -5.98 -10.77
C LYS A 85 -10.43 -5.34 -10.15
N HIS A 86 -10.43 -5.20 -8.83
CA HIS A 86 -11.53 -4.61 -8.07
C HIS A 86 -11.01 -3.82 -6.86
N LEU A 87 -11.85 -2.95 -6.31
CA LEU A 87 -11.49 -2.04 -5.22
C LEU A 87 -12.01 -2.50 -3.85
N PHE A 88 -13.09 -3.29 -3.85
CA PHE A 88 -13.80 -3.65 -2.63
C PHE A 88 -14.35 -5.08 -2.70
N GLU A 89 -14.26 -5.82 -1.62
CA GLU A 89 -14.92 -7.13 -1.45
C GLU A 89 -15.90 -7.07 -0.29
N ILE A 90 -17.16 -7.43 -0.54
CA ILE A 90 -18.21 -7.43 0.48
C ILE A 90 -17.93 -8.55 1.48
N ALA A 91 -17.82 -8.21 2.76
CA ALA A 91 -17.65 -9.15 3.86
C ALA A 91 -18.97 -9.50 4.55
N GLY A 92 -19.95 -8.61 4.50
CA GLY A 92 -21.25 -8.80 5.13
C GLY A 92 -22.13 -7.56 5.09
N THR A 93 -23.31 -7.65 5.69
CA THR A 93 -24.28 -6.54 5.76
C THR A 93 -24.68 -6.26 7.20
N VAL A 94 -25.00 -5.00 7.50
CA VAL A 94 -25.50 -4.57 8.82
C VAL A 94 -26.73 -3.72 8.62
N ASP A 95 -27.81 -4.06 9.34
CA ASP A 95 -29.02 -3.25 9.41
C ASP A 95 -28.93 -2.24 10.57
N LEU A 96 -29.06 -0.96 10.23
CA LEU A 96 -28.98 0.15 11.17
C LEU A 96 -30.35 0.63 11.66
N THR A 97 -31.45 -0.02 11.28
CA THR A 97 -32.84 0.42 11.55
C THR A 97 -33.10 0.70 13.04
N SER A 98 -32.54 -0.12 13.94
CA SER A 98 -32.73 0.04 15.39
C SER A 98 -32.11 1.32 15.95
N LYS A 99 -31.02 1.83 15.34
CA LYS A 99 -30.31 3.03 15.76
C LYS A 99 -30.72 4.27 14.96
N TYR A 100 -31.20 4.08 13.73
CA TYR A 100 -31.60 5.15 12.81
C TYR A 100 -33.00 4.86 12.24
N PRO A 101 -34.07 5.23 12.97
CA PRO A 101 -35.44 4.97 12.53
C PRO A 101 -35.82 5.78 11.27
N ALA A 102 -37.05 5.56 10.79
CA ALA A 102 -37.62 6.36 9.70
C ALA A 102 -37.58 7.87 10.04
N GLY A 103 -37.19 8.70 9.07
CA GLY A 103 -37.03 10.14 9.27
C GLY A 103 -35.72 10.58 9.94
N ALA A 104 -34.86 9.65 10.38
CA ALA A 104 -33.52 10.02 10.85
C ALA A 104 -32.74 10.80 9.78
N PRO A 105 -32.00 11.87 10.14
CA PRO A 105 -31.21 12.64 9.18
C PRO A 105 -30.15 11.76 8.51
N PHE A 106 -29.80 12.08 7.26
CA PHE A 106 -28.71 11.41 6.57
C PHE A 106 -27.39 11.69 7.32
N PRO A 107 -26.62 10.66 7.72
CA PRO A 107 -25.34 10.87 8.39
C PRO A 107 -24.36 11.67 7.54
N ASP A 108 -23.59 12.54 8.17
CA ASP A 108 -22.43 13.16 7.53
C ASP A 108 -21.25 12.19 7.43
N GLY A 109 -20.17 12.61 6.76
CA GLY A 109 -19.00 11.75 6.54
C GLY A 109 -18.34 11.25 7.83
N THR A 110 -18.24 12.11 8.85
CA THR A 110 -17.66 11.76 10.15
C THR A 110 -18.50 10.69 10.85
N LEU A 111 -19.83 10.85 10.82
CA LEU A 111 -20.73 9.87 11.41
C LEU A 111 -20.72 8.56 10.62
N TRP A 112 -20.66 8.59 9.29
CA TRP A 112 -20.52 7.38 8.48
C TRP A 112 -19.23 6.61 8.77
N GLN A 113 -18.12 7.31 8.96
CA GLN A 113 -16.86 6.68 9.33
C GLN A 113 -16.98 5.98 10.69
N LYS A 114 -17.61 6.64 11.67
CA LYS A 114 -17.87 6.02 12.97
C LYS A 114 -18.82 4.81 12.86
N ILE A 115 -19.87 4.90 12.06
CA ILE A 115 -20.79 3.78 11.80
C ILE A 115 -20.00 2.60 11.20
N ALA A 116 -19.15 2.84 10.21
CA ALA A 116 -18.33 1.79 9.59
C ALA A 116 -17.38 1.14 10.62
N GLN A 117 -16.68 1.92 11.43
CA GLN A 117 -15.77 1.41 12.47
C GLN A 117 -16.51 0.56 13.51
N ASP A 118 -17.63 1.06 14.04
CA ASP A 118 -18.37 0.41 15.12
C ASP A 118 -19.03 -0.91 14.65
N ASN A 119 -19.43 -1.00 13.37
CA ASN A 119 -20.26 -2.10 12.88
C ASN A 119 -19.52 -3.09 11.97
N CYS A 120 -18.52 -2.63 11.19
CA CYS A 120 -17.92 -3.46 10.14
C CYS A 120 -16.70 -4.25 10.59
N ALA A 121 -15.95 -3.81 11.61
CA ALA A 121 -14.79 -4.54 12.09
C ALA A 121 -15.12 -5.99 12.54
N PRO A 122 -16.20 -6.24 13.32
CA PRO A 122 -16.60 -7.61 13.68
C PRO A 122 -17.03 -8.45 12.47
N VAL A 123 -17.73 -7.83 11.52
CA VAL A 123 -18.20 -8.50 10.29
C VAL A 123 -17.03 -8.95 9.42
N ALA A 124 -16.09 -8.04 9.17
CA ALA A 124 -14.87 -8.33 8.40
C ALA A 124 -13.98 -9.37 9.08
N SER A 125 -13.81 -9.29 10.40
CA SER A 125 -13.04 -10.28 11.17
C SER A 125 -13.64 -11.69 11.05
N LYS A 126 -14.98 -11.80 11.16
CA LYS A 126 -15.70 -13.08 10.97
C LYS A 126 -15.53 -13.59 9.53
N TYR A 127 -15.69 -12.72 8.53
CA TYR A 127 -15.54 -13.06 7.11
C TYR A 127 -14.12 -13.60 6.81
N MET A 128 -13.11 -12.98 7.41
CA MET A 128 -11.70 -13.36 7.29
C MET A 128 -11.31 -14.53 8.20
N SER A 129 -12.26 -15.15 8.92
CA SER A 129 -11.99 -16.22 9.89
C SER A 129 -10.89 -15.85 10.91
N GLY A 130 -10.87 -14.59 11.35
CA GLY A 130 -9.88 -14.05 12.27
C GLY A 130 -8.51 -13.74 11.66
N LYS A 131 -8.32 -13.88 10.33
CA LYS A 131 -7.05 -13.67 9.63
C LYS A 131 -6.88 -12.29 9.01
N LEU A 132 -7.54 -11.27 9.56
CA LEU A 132 -7.35 -9.89 9.12
C LEU A 132 -6.17 -9.29 9.87
N ASP A 133 -5.07 -9.01 9.15
CA ASP A 133 -3.89 -8.36 9.72
C ASP A 133 -4.13 -6.85 9.87
N PRO A 134 -4.12 -6.28 11.11
CA PRO A 134 -4.30 -4.84 11.31
C PRO A 134 -3.23 -3.97 10.64
N ASN A 135 -2.05 -4.55 10.37
CA ASN A 135 -0.95 -3.90 9.67
C ASN A 135 -0.78 -4.41 8.23
N GLY A 136 -1.75 -5.20 7.75
CA GLY A 136 -1.72 -5.83 6.44
C GLY A 136 -2.33 -4.97 5.34
N LYS A 137 -2.53 -5.63 4.19
CA LYS A 137 -3.02 -5.06 2.94
C LYS A 137 -4.46 -4.58 3.03
N TYR A 138 -5.31 -5.32 3.72
CA TYR A 138 -6.75 -5.05 3.72
C TYR A 138 -7.17 -4.23 4.94
N SER A 139 -7.88 -3.13 4.68
CA SER A 139 -8.58 -2.37 5.69
C SER A 139 -10.09 -2.57 5.57
N VAL A 140 -10.81 -2.31 6.66
CA VAL A 140 -12.26 -2.45 6.74
C VAL A 140 -12.93 -1.12 6.46
N ASN A 141 -13.96 -1.13 5.61
CA ASN A 141 -14.81 0.02 5.37
C ASN A 141 -16.26 -0.43 5.09
N ALA A 142 -17.16 0.53 4.92
CA ALA A 142 -18.56 0.28 4.57
C ALA A 142 -18.90 0.88 3.21
N LEU A 143 -19.90 0.31 2.54
CA LEU A 143 -20.72 0.98 1.54
C LEU A 143 -22.08 1.37 2.16
N ASN A 144 -22.46 2.65 2.07
CA ASN A 144 -23.60 3.26 2.73
C ASN A 144 -24.64 3.64 1.68
N PRO A 145 -25.93 3.60 2.04
CA PRO A 145 -26.99 4.09 1.16
C PRO A 145 -26.70 5.51 0.68
N THR A 146 -27.08 5.83 -0.54
CA THR A 146 -27.13 7.22 -0.99
C THR A 146 -28.16 8.00 -0.18
N ALA A 147 -28.08 9.34 -0.21
CA ALA A 147 -29.09 10.18 0.46
C ALA A 147 -30.52 9.88 -0.03
N GLN A 148 -30.68 9.55 -1.32
CA GLN A 148 -31.96 9.15 -1.91
C GLN A 148 -32.43 7.78 -1.40
N GLN A 149 -31.54 6.79 -1.31
CA GLN A 149 -31.89 5.49 -0.74
C GLN A 149 -32.24 5.63 0.76
N TRP A 150 -31.50 6.46 1.50
CA TRP A 150 -31.77 6.72 2.91
C TRP A 150 -33.12 7.40 3.15
N SER A 151 -33.49 8.40 2.34
CA SER A 151 -34.82 9.03 2.44
C SER A 151 -35.94 8.07 2.06
N GLY A 152 -35.68 7.12 1.15
CA GLY A 152 -36.56 6.00 0.82
C GLY A 152 -36.62 4.89 1.88
N GLY A 153 -35.90 5.02 3.00
CA GLY A 153 -35.94 4.08 4.13
C GLY A 153 -34.81 3.05 4.17
N ALA A 154 -33.83 3.10 3.26
CA ALA A 154 -32.68 2.20 3.32
C ALA A 154 -31.84 2.47 4.58
N ARG A 155 -31.59 1.42 5.37
CA ARG A 155 -30.77 1.46 6.59
C ARG A 155 -29.68 0.39 6.62
N THR A 156 -29.52 -0.36 5.54
CA THR A 156 -28.50 -1.41 5.47
C THR A 156 -27.21 -0.87 4.88
N ILE A 157 -26.09 -1.15 5.53
CA ILE A 157 -24.74 -0.92 4.98
C ILE A 157 -24.11 -2.24 4.53
N ARG A 158 -23.16 -2.17 3.59
CA ARG A 158 -22.33 -3.31 3.18
C ARG A 158 -20.94 -3.15 3.77
N CYS A 159 -20.59 -3.97 4.75
CA CYS A 159 -19.24 -3.99 5.29
C CYS A 159 -18.32 -4.77 4.35
N GLY A 160 -17.08 -4.34 4.19
CA GLY A 160 -16.16 -5.03 3.31
C GLY A 160 -14.70 -4.62 3.48
N LEU A 161 -13.88 -5.22 2.62
CA LEU A 161 -12.43 -5.14 2.63
C LEU A 161 -11.95 -4.38 1.39
N GLN A 162 -10.97 -3.52 1.59
CA GLN A 162 -10.36 -2.72 0.54
C GLN A 162 -8.85 -2.60 0.79
N PHE A 163 -8.06 -2.32 -0.24
CA PHE A 163 -6.65 -1.94 -0.05
C PHE A 163 -6.54 -0.42 -0.19
N ALA A 164 -6.29 0.27 0.91
CA ALA A 164 -5.99 1.70 0.90
C ALA A 164 -4.47 1.89 0.86
N GLY A 165 -4.00 2.76 -0.03
CA GLY A 165 -2.59 3.16 -0.04
C GLY A 165 -2.27 4.12 1.11
N HIS A 166 -1.00 4.54 1.20
CA HIS A 166 -0.52 5.38 2.30
C HIS A 166 -1.20 6.76 2.37
N GLY A 167 -1.66 7.29 1.22
CA GLY A 167 -2.40 8.54 1.14
C GLY A 167 -3.92 8.37 1.25
N GLY A 168 -4.40 7.13 1.39
CA GLY A 168 -5.83 6.79 1.52
C GLY A 168 -6.51 6.41 0.21
N ALA A 169 -5.89 6.65 -0.95
CA ALA A 169 -6.50 6.23 -2.22
C ALA A 169 -6.63 4.71 -2.30
N LEU A 170 -7.77 4.24 -2.79
CA LEU A 170 -8.01 2.81 -2.96
C LEU A 170 -7.17 2.26 -4.12
N GLN A 171 -6.57 1.11 -3.86
CA GLN A 171 -5.73 0.37 -4.78
C GLN A 171 -6.52 -0.79 -5.37
N LEU A 172 -6.32 -1.05 -6.66
CA LEU A 172 -6.90 -2.22 -7.30
C LEU A 172 -6.25 -3.50 -6.75
N THR A 173 -7.09 -4.47 -6.42
CA THR A 173 -6.70 -5.81 -5.98
C THR A 173 -7.28 -6.87 -6.90
N THR A 174 -6.77 -8.10 -6.80
CA THR A 174 -7.23 -9.27 -7.53
C THR A 174 -7.21 -10.46 -6.58
N GLY A 175 -8.10 -11.41 -6.81
CA GLY A 175 -8.37 -12.54 -5.91
C GLY A 175 -9.22 -12.12 -4.71
N SER A 176 -9.85 -13.11 -4.05
CA SER A 176 -10.58 -12.86 -2.81
C SER A 176 -9.62 -12.59 -1.66
N ALA A 177 -9.96 -11.63 -0.80
CA ALA A 177 -9.26 -11.28 0.43
C ALA A 177 -9.11 -12.49 1.36
N LYS A 178 -10.07 -13.41 1.40
CA LYS A 178 -10.02 -14.64 2.23
C LYS A 178 -8.82 -15.54 1.91
N THR A 179 -8.37 -15.52 0.67
CA THR A 179 -7.31 -16.39 0.15
C THR A 179 -6.05 -15.62 -0.22
N SER A 180 -6.12 -14.29 -0.23
CA SER A 180 -5.00 -13.43 -0.61
C SER A 180 -4.01 -13.29 0.55
N ASP A 181 -2.74 -13.21 0.20
CA ASP A 181 -1.66 -12.83 1.11
C ASP A 181 -1.97 -11.46 1.74
N GLN A 182 -1.73 -11.35 3.05
CA GLN A 182 -2.04 -10.14 3.82
C GLN A 182 -0.94 -9.08 3.73
N SER A 183 0.20 -9.33 3.09
CA SER A 183 1.25 -8.32 3.01
C SER A 183 0.81 -7.12 2.19
N ALA A 184 0.98 -5.92 2.77
CA ALA A 184 0.78 -4.64 2.11
C ALA A 184 1.92 -4.33 1.12
N ILE A 185 2.04 -5.14 0.07
CA ILE A 185 3.06 -4.98 -0.97
C ILE A 185 2.48 -4.33 -2.24
N TYR A 186 3.35 -3.60 -2.91
CA TYR A 186 3.11 -3.03 -4.24
C TYR A 186 3.91 -3.79 -5.30
N PRO A 187 3.43 -3.83 -6.57
CA PRO A 187 4.17 -4.44 -7.67
C PRO A 187 5.53 -3.78 -7.92
N VAL A 188 6.49 -4.57 -8.45
CA VAL A 188 7.79 -4.04 -8.89
C VAL A 188 7.58 -2.98 -9.98
N GLY A 189 8.32 -1.87 -9.90
CA GLY A 189 8.18 -0.68 -10.74
C GLY A 189 7.14 0.33 -10.26
N THR A 190 6.46 0.07 -9.14
CA THR A 190 5.57 1.07 -8.53
C THR A 190 6.41 2.17 -7.89
N CYS A 191 6.07 3.44 -8.15
CA CYS A 191 6.62 4.58 -7.44
C CYS A 191 5.60 5.08 -6.41
N LEU A 192 5.96 5.03 -5.14
CA LEU A 192 5.13 5.51 -4.03
C LEU A 192 5.33 7.00 -3.87
N GLY A 193 4.25 7.77 -3.96
CA GLY A 193 4.29 9.23 -3.89
C GLY A 193 4.92 9.76 -2.61
N ILE A 194 5.04 11.08 -2.53
CA ILE A 194 5.55 11.76 -1.34
C ILE A 194 4.63 12.91 -0.96
N LYS A 195 4.32 13.03 0.33
CA LYS A 195 3.56 14.13 0.91
C LYS A 195 4.11 14.41 2.30
N ASP A 196 4.37 15.67 2.62
CA ASP A 196 4.87 16.10 3.93
C ASP A 196 6.10 15.31 4.43
N LYS A 197 7.03 15.00 3.50
CA LYS A 197 8.24 14.19 3.73
C LYS A 197 7.97 12.71 4.08
N ASP A 198 6.77 12.21 3.85
CA ASP A 198 6.39 10.82 4.09
C ASP A 198 5.80 10.16 2.83
N VAL A 199 5.66 8.84 2.87
CA VAL A 199 5.13 8.00 1.79
C VAL A 199 3.67 8.34 1.54
N SER A 200 3.29 8.42 0.26
CA SER A 200 1.91 8.62 -0.20
C SER A 200 1.51 7.51 -1.18
N ASP A 201 0.32 7.62 -1.74
CA ASP A 201 -0.23 6.70 -2.73
C ASP A 201 0.65 6.60 -3.99
N PRO A 202 0.55 5.49 -4.76
CA PRO A 202 1.27 5.35 -6.01
C PRO A 202 1.07 6.50 -6.99
N VAL A 203 2.15 6.93 -7.64
CA VAL A 203 2.19 7.98 -8.66
C VAL A 203 3.02 7.53 -9.87
N PRO A 204 2.90 8.17 -11.04
CA PRO A 204 3.86 7.96 -12.12
C PRO A 204 5.28 8.24 -11.66
N CYS A 205 6.25 7.40 -12.01
CA CYS A 205 7.65 7.58 -11.60
C CYS A 205 8.28 8.88 -12.12
N THR A 206 7.72 9.51 -13.15
CA THR A 206 8.11 10.85 -13.62
C THR A 206 7.68 11.97 -12.66
N SER A 207 6.69 11.71 -11.81
CA SER A 207 6.29 12.59 -10.71
C SER A 207 7.23 12.45 -9.50
N GLY A 208 7.19 13.44 -8.61
CA GLY A 208 7.90 13.38 -7.33
C GLY A 208 7.38 12.23 -6.47
N HIS A 209 8.28 11.37 -6.02
CA HIS A 209 7.95 10.18 -5.22
C HIS A 209 9.01 9.93 -4.15
N SER A 210 8.69 9.10 -3.16
CA SER A 210 9.54 8.80 -2.01
C SER A 210 10.36 7.51 -2.21
N TYR A 211 9.70 6.48 -2.75
CA TYR A 211 10.29 5.18 -3.01
C TYR A 211 9.89 4.63 -4.37
N GLU A 212 10.79 3.87 -4.98
CA GLU A 212 10.48 2.96 -6.08
C GLU A 212 10.63 1.51 -5.62
N ILE A 213 9.63 0.69 -5.91
CA ILE A 213 9.65 -0.74 -5.59
C ILE A 213 10.50 -1.46 -6.63
N VAL A 214 11.58 -2.09 -6.21
CA VAL A 214 12.53 -2.78 -7.10
C VAL A 214 12.49 -4.30 -6.98
N GLY A 215 11.82 -4.81 -5.94
CA GLY A 215 11.71 -6.24 -5.70
C GLY A 215 10.61 -6.59 -4.71
N ILE A 216 10.21 -7.85 -4.75
CA ILE A 216 9.33 -8.47 -3.76
C ILE A 216 10.00 -9.75 -3.29
N VAL A 217 10.20 -9.89 -1.98
CA VAL A 217 10.75 -11.09 -1.37
C VAL A 217 9.66 -11.79 -0.60
N ASP A 218 9.43 -13.06 -0.91
CA ASP A 218 8.59 -13.96 -0.10
C ASP A 218 9.47 -14.64 0.95
N LEU A 219 9.29 -14.25 2.22
CA LEU A 219 10.04 -14.82 3.34
C LEU A 219 9.53 -16.22 3.69
N LYS A 220 8.28 -16.57 3.40
CA LYS A 220 7.74 -17.91 3.67
C LYS A 220 8.38 -18.97 2.78
N ALA A 221 8.73 -18.60 1.55
CA ALA A 221 9.50 -19.46 0.65
C ALA A 221 10.92 -19.76 1.18
N GLN A 222 11.48 -18.89 2.02
CA GLN A 222 12.84 -19.04 2.56
C GLN A 222 12.85 -19.67 3.96
N PHE A 223 11.81 -19.41 4.74
CA PHE A 223 11.63 -19.90 6.10
C PHE A 223 10.33 -20.72 6.15
N PRO A 224 10.30 -21.92 5.54
CA PRO A 224 9.10 -22.74 5.48
C PRO A 224 8.65 -23.18 6.88
N ASP A 225 9.60 -23.37 7.79
CA ASP A 225 9.39 -23.96 9.11
C ASP A 225 8.79 -23.00 10.15
N GLY A 226 8.73 -21.69 9.88
CA GLY A 226 8.15 -20.75 10.83
C GLY A 226 8.61 -19.31 10.66
N PHE A 227 8.18 -18.47 11.60
CA PHE A 227 8.54 -17.06 11.64
C PHE A 227 10.07 -16.89 11.84
N PRO A 228 10.78 -16.22 10.91
CA PRO A 228 12.18 -15.89 11.09
C PRO A 228 12.39 -14.74 12.09
N SER A 229 13.45 -14.82 12.89
CA SER A 229 13.87 -13.71 13.75
C SER A 229 14.24 -12.47 12.92
N ASP A 230 14.23 -11.29 13.56
CA ASP A 230 14.60 -10.04 12.88
C ASP A 230 15.98 -10.11 12.22
N ASP A 231 16.96 -10.79 12.84
CA ASP A 231 18.30 -10.97 12.29
C ASP A 231 18.30 -11.92 11.07
N GLN A 232 17.53 -13.01 11.14
CA GLN A 232 17.35 -13.92 10.00
C GLN A 232 16.70 -13.21 8.81
N GLN A 233 15.65 -12.40 9.06
CA GLN A 233 15.03 -11.56 8.06
C GLN A 233 16.04 -10.58 7.46
N GLN A 234 16.81 -9.89 8.30
CA GLN A 234 17.80 -8.91 7.85
C GLN A 234 18.86 -9.54 6.94
N THR A 235 19.41 -10.70 7.31
CA THR A 235 20.39 -11.44 6.49
C THR A 235 19.78 -11.87 5.15
N ALA A 236 18.55 -12.35 5.17
CA ALA A 236 17.89 -12.84 3.98
C ALA A 236 17.48 -11.70 3.03
N LEU A 237 16.85 -10.64 3.57
CA LEU A 237 16.40 -9.46 2.82
C LEU A 237 17.57 -8.67 2.28
N SER A 238 18.67 -8.51 3.03
CA SER A 238 19.87 -7.85 2.50
C SER A 238 20.41 -8.51 1.24
N THR A 239 20.54 -9.83 1.24
CA THR A 239 21.02 -10.57 0.07
C THR A 239 20.05 -10.44 -1.10
N ARG A 240 18.76 -10.66 -0.87
CA ARG A 240 17.74 -10.74 -1.92
C ARG A 240 17.33 -9.38 -2.48
N CYS A 241 17.22 -8.37 -1.63
CA CYS A 241 16.91 -7.02 -2.07
C CYS A 241 18.08 -6.38 -2.81
N VAL A 242 19.33 -6.67 -2.42
CA VAL A 242 20.51 -6.22 -3.19
C VAL A 242 20.49 -6.84 -4.58
N GLN A 243 20.23 -8.15 -4.67
CA GLN A 243 20.10 -8.82 -5.96
C GLN A 243 18.98 -8.20 -6.81
N ALA A 244 17.77 -8.05 -6.24
CA ALA A 244 16.64 -7.44 -6.95
C ALA A 244 16.92 -6.01 -7.41
N ALA A 245 17.60 -5.19 -6.58
CA ALA A 245 17.98 -3.83 -6.94
C ALA A 245 18.98 -3.80 -8.11
N ASN A 246 19.99 -4.68 -8.09
CA ASN A 246 20.97 -4.79 -9.18
C ASN A 246 20.30 -5.25 -10.48
N ASP A 247 19.46 -6.28 -10.43
CA ASP A 247 18.72 -6.81 -11.57
C ASP A 247 17.77 -5.74 -12.16
N TYR A 248 17.12 -4.97 -11.29
CA TYR A 248 16.17 -3.93 -11.69
C TYR A 248 16.87 -2.73 -12.35
N THR A 249 18.03 -2.31 -11.80
CA THR A 249 18.72 -1.09 -12.22
C THR A 249 19.84 -1.31 -13.25
N GLY A 250 20.24 -2.56 -13.49
CA GLY A 250 21.40 -2.88 -14.33
C GLY A 250 22.74 -2.54 -13.66
N GLY A 251 22.81 -2.66 -12.32
CA GLY A 251 24.03 -2.38 -11.55
C GLY A 251 24.33 -0.90 -11.31
N PHE A 252 23.30 -0.05 -11.35
CA PHE A 252 23.41 1.38 -11.09
C PHE A 252 23.95 1.64 -9.68
N ASP A 253 24.96 2.52 -9.57
CA ASP A 253 25.56 2.88 -8.29
C ASP A 253 24.65 3.83 -7.51
N LEU A 254 23.88 3.28 -6.57
CA LEU A 254 22.93 4.02 -5.74
C LEU A 254 23.63 5.06 -4.86
N ASN A 255 24.79 4.73 -4.29
CA ASN A 255 25.49 5.58 -3.35
C ASN A 255 26.01 6.86 -3.99
N LYS A 256 26.56 6.77 -5.21
CA LYS A 256 26.97 7.96 -5.99
C LYS A 256 25.82 8.93 -6.27
N ASN A 257 24.59 8.44 -6.21
CA ASN A 257 23.37 9.21 -6.46
C ASN A 257 22.59 9.52 -5.17
N GLN A 258 23.19 9.29 -4.01
CA GLN A 258 22.58 9.49 -2.69
C GLN A 258 21.26 8.72 -2.49
N LEU A 259 21.11 7.59 -3.19
CA LEU A 259 19.98 6.68 -3.05
C LEU A 259 20.37 5.52 -2.14
N GLY A 260 19.40 5.02 -1.37
CA GLY A 260 19.56 3.86 -0.50
C GLY A 260 18.51 2.80 -0.80
N LEU A 261 18.93 1.54 -0.68
CA LEU A 261 18.05 0.37 -0.66
C LEU A 261 17.55 0.12 0.76
N THR A 262 16.25 -0.11 0.91
CA THR A 262 15.60 -0.40 2.19
C THR A 262 14.43 -1.38 2.04
N TRP A 263 13.95 -1.89 3.17
CA TRP A 263 12.84 -2.81 3.34
C TRP A 263 12.32 -2.69 4.78
N ASP A 264 11.14 -3.26 5.05
CA ASP A 264 10.61 -3.36 6.41
C ASP A 264 10.47 -4.83 6.79
N ASN A 265 10.90 -5.19 8.00
CA ASN A 265 10.73 -6.55 8.52
C ASN A 265 9.25 -6.86 8.78
N VAL A 266 8.87 -8.12 8.56
CA VAL A 266 7.56 -8.64 8.93
C VAL A 266 7.53 -8.88 10.44
N LYS A 267 6.46 -8.40 11.09
CA LYS A 267 6.21 -8.66 12.51
C LYS A 267 5.58 -10.05 12.71
N GLN A 268 5.85 -10.67 13.85
CA GLN A 268 5.35 -12.01 14.15
C GLN A 268 3.81 -12.09 14.10
N ASP A 269 3.11 -11.07 14.62
CA ASP A 269 1.65 -11.04 14.59
C ASP A 269 1.10 -10.98 13.15
N SER A 270 1.70 -10.14 12.31
CA SER A 270 1.39 -10.06 10.88
C SER A 270 1.71 -11.37 10.13
N TRP A 271 2.83 -12.00 10.45
CA TRP A 271 3.21 -13.30 9.89
C TRP A 271 2.17 -14.38 10.19
N ASN A 272 1.71 -14.45 11.45
CA ASN A 272 0.71 -15.42 11.89
C ASN A 272 -0.64 -15.25 11.17
N LEU A 273 -0.91 -14.04 10.66
CA LEU A 273 -2.11 -13.70 9.90
C LEU A 273 -1.91 -13.81 8.38
N GLY A 274 -0.71 -14.15 7.92
CA GLY A 274 -0.42 -14.44 6.51
C GLY A 274 0.29 -13.33 5.74
N SER A 275 0.83 -12.32 6.42
CA SER A 275 1.73 -11.33 5.80
C SER A 275 3.14 -11.90 5.76
N THR A 276 3.61 -12.35 4.60
CA THR A 276 4.91 -13.05 4.47
C THR A 276 5.85 -12.43 3.43
N LYS A 277 5.36 -11.44 2.69
CA LYS A 277 6.08 -10.76 1.62
C LYS A 277 6.53 -9.37 2.03
N VAL A 278 7.67 -8.96 1.48
CA VAL A 278 8.33 -7.68 1.74
C VAL A 278 8.66 -6.99 0.41
N ASN A 279 8.42 -5.67 0.33
CA ASN A 279 8.94 -4.86 -0.76
C ASN A 279 10.40 -4.44 -0.52
N CYS A 280 11.25 -4.65 -1.51
CA CYS A 280 12.55 -4.00 -1.62
C CYS A 280 12.36 -2.64 -2.30
N LYS A 281 12.85 -1.58 -1.66
CA LYS A 281 12.54 -0.19 -2.02
C LYS A 281 13.80 0.64 -2.16
N ILE A 282 13.88 1.47 -3.20
CA ILE A 282 14.94 2.46 -3.35
C ILE A 282 14.37 3.85 -3.11
N GLY A 283 15.03 4.64 -2.28
CA GLY A 283 14.66 6.03 -2.01
C GLY A 283 15.80 6.80 -1.37
N GLN A 284 15.48 7.99 -0.86
CA GLN A 284 16.45 8.86 -0.19
C GLN A 284 15.78 9.46 1.06
N LYS A 285 16.51 9.57 2.18
CA LYS A 285 16.08 10.38 3.32
C LYS A 285 16.63 11.80 3.23
N LEU A 286 16.00 12.72 3.93
CA LEU A 286 16.56 14.04 4.16
C LEU A 286 17.85 13.94 4.98
N ALA A 287 18.80 14.85 4.74
CA ALA A 287 20.10 14.84 5.42
C ALA A 287 19.98 15.00 6.95
N ASP A 288 18.94 15.70 7.41
CA ASP A 288 18.63 15.88 8.83
C ASP A 288 17.86 14.70 9.45
N GLY A 289 17.53 13.67 8.65
CA GLY A 289 16.74 12.51 9.08
C GLY A 289 15.27 12.80 9.35
N SER A 290 14.77 14.00 9.05
CA SER A 290 13.38 14.43 9.36
C SER A 290 12.31 13.76 8.49
N GLY A 291 12.70 12.95 7.50
CA GLY A 291 11.78 12.24 6.62
C GLY A 291 12.44 11.82 5.31
N LEU A 292 11.61 11.60 4.31
CA LEU A 292 11.99 11.18 2.96
C LEU A 292 12.23 12.39 2.06
N GLN A 293 13.18 12.23 1.16
CA GLN A 293 13.51 13.21 0.12
C GLN A 293 12.76 12.85 -1.16
N THR A 294 12.27 13.88 -1.85
CA THR A 294 11.62 13.71 -3.15
C THR A 294 12.65 13.28 -4.20
N ILE A 295 12.39 12.14 -4.85
CA ILE A 295 13.08 11.69 -6.06
C ILE A 295 12.14 11.77 -7.26
N THR A 296 12.70 11.84 -8.47
CA THR A 296 11.95 11.94 -9.74
C THR A 296 12.59 11.06 -10.81
N ASN A 297 11.79 10.59 -11.77
CA ASN A 297 12.21 9.59 -12.76
C ASN A 297 12.56 8.24 -12.13
N SER A 298 12.30 7.16 -12.87
CA SER A 298 12.60 5.81 -12.39
C SER A 298 14.10 5.58 -12.24
N VAL A 299 14.50 4.89 -11.17
CA VAL A 299 15.88 4.43 -10.96
C VAL A 299 16.30 3.38 -11.99
N LYS A 300 15.33 2.68 -12.62
CA LYS A 300 15.57 1.80 -13.78
C LYS A 300 16.10 2.57 -14.98
N ASP A 301 15.47 3.71 -15.27
CA ASP A 301 15.81 4.53 -16.44
C ASP A 301 17.13 5.27 -16.23
N ARG A 302 17.38 5.74 -15.00
CA ARG A 302 18.67 6.33 -14.60
C ARG A 302 19.83 5.35 -14.77
N GLY A 303 19.64 4.08 -14.39
CA GLY A 303 20.63 3.02 -14.59
C GLY A 303 20.95 2.77 -16.06
N ARG A 304 19.92 2.70 -16.91
CA ARG A 304 20.08 2.53 -18.37
C ARG A 304 20.82 3.70 -19.02
N ALA A 305 20.51 4.94 -18.62
CA ALA A 305 21.19 6.12 -19.14
C ALA A 305 22.68 6.16 -18.74
N ALA A 306 23.01 5.73 -17.52
CA ALA A 306 24.39 5.65 -17.06
C ALA A 306 25.20 4.53 -17.73
N GLY A 307 24.55 3.42 -18.10
CA GLY A 307 25.17 2.29 -18.79
C GLY A 307 25.34 2.47 -20.31
N ALA A 308 24.67 3.46 -20.91
CA ALA A 308 24.83 3.77 -22.32
C ALA A 308 26.16 4.51 -22.54
N THR A 309 27.21 3.80 -22.94
CA THR A 309 28.41 4.43 -23.49
C THR A 309 28.00 5.23 -24.74
N PRO A 310 28.35 6.52 -24.89
CA PRO A 310 28.06 7.24 -26.12
C PRO A 310 28.83 6.53 -27.23
N SER A 311 28.10 5.87 -28.14
CA SER A 311 28.68 5.41 -29.39
C SER A 311 29.08 6.66 -30.16
N SER A 312 30.37 7.01 -30.08
CA SER A 312 30.98 7.97 -30.98
C SER A 312 30.89 7.38 -32.39
N THR A 313 29.83 7.69 -33.11
CA THR A 313 29.80 7.51 -34.55
C THR A 313 30.82 8.49 -35.12
N SER A 314 32.07 8.03 -35.24
CA SER A 314 33.08 8.71 -36.03
C SER A 314 32.63 8.64 -37.48
N THR A 315 31.97 9.71 -37.94
CA THR A 315 31.71 9.92 -39.37
C THR A 315 33.06 10.11 -40.04
N SER A 316 33.61 9.03 -40.59
CA SER A 316 34.79 9.10 -41.45
C SER A 316 34.38 9.81 -42.74
N THR A 317 34.85 11.04 -42.91
CA THR A 317 34.79 11.77 -44.18
C THR A 317 35.49 10.94 -45.27
N PRO A 318 34.84 10.64 -46.41
CA PRO A 318 35.50 9.95 -47.52
C PRO A 318 36.62 10.81 -48.10
N PRO A 319 37.74 10.21 -48.56
CA PRO A 319 38.83 10.97 -49.15
C PRO A 319 38.41 11.55 -50.50
N ALA A 320 38.80 12.79 -50.74
CA ALA A 320 38.66 13.46 -52.02
C ALA A 320 39.60 12.83 -53.06
N GLY A 321 39.07 12.54 -54.24
CA GLY A 321 39.81 12.19 -55.46
C GLY A 321 38.81 11.78 -56.55
N GLY A 322 38.91 12.22 -57.81
CA GLY A 322 39.82 13.12 -58.50
C GLY A 322 39.22 13.48 -59.85
#